data_AF-A0A1H7A8S4-F1
#
_entry.id   AF-A0A1H7A8S4-F1
#
_cell.length_a   1.000
_cell.length_b   1.000
_cell.length_c   1.000
_cell.angle_alpha   90.00
_cell.angle_beta   90.00
_cell.angle_gamma   90.00
#
_symmetry.space_group_name_H-M   'P 1'
#
loop_
_entity.id
_entity.type
_entity.pdbx_description
1 polymer ?
#
loop_
_entity_poly.entity_id
_entity_poly.type
_entity_poly.pdbx_seq_one_letter_code
_entity_poly.pdbx_strand_id
1 'polypeptide(L)'
;MYRCILINRWWLADSLLEKYIRRTYCLDLVWSGAYSEEALQMLKSDEYDLVFASLPSPDRIVTEDMLFEFRRQQSLVITASYPEYVFTGYDLNPICFLKEPFPMANFQSAIGKFQNLVSCS
;
A
#
# COMPACT_ATOMS: atom_id res chain seq x y z
N MET A 1 -8.95 -10.21 -12.31
CA MET A 1 -8.02 -9.07 -12.06
C MET A 1 -8.41 -8.50 -10.72
N TYR A 2 -7.44 -8.26 -9.84
CA TYR A 2 -7.69 -7.71 -8.51
C TYR A 2 -7.63 -6.19 -8.56
N ARG A 3 -8.70 -5.53 -8.15
CA ARG A 3 -8.79 -4.07 -8.08
C ARG A 3 -7.91 -3.59 -6.94
N CYS A 4 -6.99 -2.68 -7.24
CA CYS A 4 -6.08 -2.17 -6.24
C CYS A 4 -5.92 -0.66 -6.34
N ILE A 5 -5.63 -0.05 -5.19
CA ILE A 5 -5.34 1.37 -5.08
C ILE A 5 -3.92 1.57 -4.54
N LEU A 6 -3.31 2.69 -4.92
CA LEU A 6 -2.00 3.09 -4.46
C LEU A 6 -2.02 4.48 -3.82
N ILE A 7 -1.63 4.55 -2.55
CA ILE A 7 -1.42 5.81 -1.84
C ILE A 7 0.10 6.08 -1.79
N ASN A 8 0.53 7.11 -2.52
CA ASN A 8 1.90 7.56 -2.65
C ASN A 8 2.21 8.75 -1.72
N ARG A 9 3.49 9.06 -1.56
CA ARG A 9 3.95 10.31 -0.94
C ARG A 9 3.85 11.48 -1.92
N TRP A 10 3.76 12.71 -1.40
CA TRP A 10 3.40 13.96 -2.10
C TRP A 10 4.29 14.43 -3.28
N TRP A 11 5.24 13.62 -3.77
CA TRP A 11 6.13 13.95 -4.91
C TRP A 11 6.40 12.77 -5.86
N LEU A 12 5.81 11.59 -5.60
CA LEU A 12 6.11 10.35 -6.30
C LEU A 12 5.09 10.04 -7.41
N ALA A 13 4.95 10.97 -8.37
CA ALA A 13 4.40 10.58 -9.67
C ALA A 13 5.31 9.49 -10.27
N ASP A 14 4.75 8.40 -10.78
CA ASP A 14 5.48 7.25 -11.36
C ASP A 14 6.45 6.52 -10.40
N SER A 15 6.01 6.28 -9.17
CA SER A 15 6.78 5.53 -8.17
C SER A 15 7.19 4.13 -8.70
N LEU A 16 8.32 3.60 -8.19
CA LEU A 16 8.76 2.23 -8.52
C LEU A 16 7.64 1.21 -8.28
N LEU A 17 6.89 1.42 -7.19
CA LEU A 17 5.75 0.60 -6.82
C LEU A 17 4.63 0.67 -7.86
N GLU A 18 4.26 1.88 -8.32
CA GLU A 18 3.27 2.03 -9.40
C GLU A 18 3.69 1.28 -10.66
N LYS A 19 4.97 1.39 -11.06
CA LYS A 19 5.52 0.67 -12.21
C LYS A 19 5.44 -0.85 -12.04
N TYR A 20 5.65 -1.36 -10.83
CA TYR A 20 5.53 -2.79 -10.57
C TYR A 20 4.07 -3.27 -10.59
N ILE A 21 3.15 -2.49 -10.04
CA ILE A 21 1.72 -2.77 -10.07
C ILE A 21 1.24 -2.84 -11.53
N ARG A 22 1.53 -1.79 -12.33
CA ARG A 22 1.11 -1.72 -13.74
C ARG A 22 1.71 -2.82 -14.63
N ARG A 23 2.87 -3.38 -14.25
CA ARG A 23 3.52 -4.50 -14.97
C ARG A 23 2.99 -5.86 -14.58
N THR A 24 2.15 -5.95 -13.55
CA THR A 24 1.65 -7.21 -13.01
C THR A 24 0.25 -7.48 -13.55
N TYR A 25 0.14 -8.45 -14.46
CA TYR A 25 -1.08 -8.72 -15.22
C TYR A 25 -2.34 -9.00 -14.37
N CYS A 26 -2.19 -9.52 -13.15
CA CYS A 26 -3.32 -9.88 -12.30
C CYS A 26 -3.86 -8.70 -11.48
N LEU A 27 -3.19 -7.55 -11.49
CA LEU A 27 -3.60 -6.35 -10.77
C LEU A 27 -4.22 -5.32 -11.72
N ASP A 28 -5.27 -4.66 -11.24
CA ASP A 28 -5.93 -3.53 -11.88
C ASP A 28 -5.77 -2.30 -11.00
N LEU A 29 -4.89 -1.36 -11.40
CA LEU A 29 -4.66 -0.13 -10.63
C LEU A 29 -5.76 0.88 -10.94
N VAL A 30 -6.82 0.86 -10.13
CA VAL A 30 -8.02 1.68 -10.35
C VAL A 30 -7.86 3.11 -9.84
N TRP A 31 -6.95 3.35 -8.90
CA TRP A 31 -6.62 4.67 -8.40
C TRP A 31 -5.19 4.76 -7.86
N SER A 32 -4.53 5.89 -8.10
CA SER A 32 -3.21 6.22 -7.56
C SER A 32 -3.20 7.70 -7.19
N GLY A 33 -2.76 8.03 -5.99
CA GLY A 33 -2.75 9.41 -5.52
C GLY A 33 -1.91 9.61 -4.27
N ALA A 34 -1.71 10.86 -3.88
CA ALA A 34 -1.01 11.18 -2.64
C ALA A 34 -1.92 11.03 -1.41
N TYR A 35 -1.35 11.06 -0.21
CA TYR A 35 -2.13 11.24 1.03
C TYR A 35 -2.99 12.51 0.93
N SER A 36 -4.30 12.35 0.87
CA SER A 36 -5.30 13.40 0.70
C SER A 36 -6.65 12.95 1.25
N GLU A 37 -7.62 13.87 1.33
CA GLU A 37 -9.01 13.53 1.64
C GLU A 37 -9.58 12.53 0.62
N GLU A 38 -9.23 12.66 -0.66
CA GLU A 38 -9.64 11.71 -1.70
C GLU A 38 -9.10 10.31 -1.40
N ALA A 39 -7.83 10.18 -1.00
CA ALA A 39 -7.25 8.89 -0.59
C ALA A 39 -8.02 8.25 0.56
N LEU A 40 -8.46 9.06 1.54
CA LEU A 40 -9.27 8.59 2.67
C LEU A 40 -10.63 8.09 2.20
N GLN A 41 -11.28 8.78 1.26
CA GLN A 41 -12.54 8.32 0.67
C GLN A 41 -12.36 7.00 -0.09
N MET A 42 -11.23 6.84 -0.80
CA MET A 42 -10.91 5.57 -1.45
C MET A 42 -10.72 4.44 -0.42
N LEU A 43 -10.02 4.67 0.69
CA LEU A 43 -9.83 3.65 1.73
C LEU A 43 -11.13 3.20 2.41
N LYS A 44 -12.11 4.09 2.52
CA LYS A 44 -13.43 3.79 3.10
C LYS A 44 -14.31 2.93 2.20
N SER A 45 -13.93 2.80 0.92
CA SER A 45 -14.64 1.94 -0.04
C SER A 45 -14.20 0.49 0.11
N ASP A 46 -15.16 -0.42 0.19
CA ASP A 46 -14.91 -1.87 0.22
C ASP A 46 -14.82 -2.48 -1.21
N GLU A 47 -14.61 -1.66 -2.23
CA GLU A 47 -14.58 -2.09 -3.64
C GLU A 47 -13.19 -2.55 -4.15
N TYR A 48 -12.20 -2.60 -3.27
CA TYR A 48 -10.81 -2.90 -3.63
C TYR A 48 -10.32 -4.15 -2.92
N ASP A 49 -9.62 -5.00 -3.67
CA ASP A 49 -9.09 -6.26 -3.15
C ASP A 49 -7.75 -6.05 -2.42
N LEU A 50 -7.00 -5.00 -2.79
CA LEU A 50 -5.64 -4.78 -2.33
C LEU A 50 -5.29 -3.29 -2.25
N VAL A 51 -4.74 -2.87 -1.10
CA VAL A 51 -4.26 -1.50 -0.87
C VAL A 51 -2.75 -1.50 -0.79
N PHE A 52 -2.14 -0.59 -1.55
CA PHE A 52 -0.72 -0.27 -1.45
C PHE A 52 -0.51 1.10 -0.80
N ALA A 53 0.40 1.20 0.16
CA ALA A 53 0.75 2.47 0.81
C ALA A 53 2.27 2.66 0.86
N SER A 54 2.77 3.71 0.20
CA SER A 54 4.15 4.18 0.32
C SER A 54 4.21 5.22 1.44
N LEU A 55 4.68 4.82 2.62
CA LEU A 55 4.64 5.66 3.81
C LEU A 55 5.61 6.83 3.70
N PRO A 56 5.18 8.05 4.08
CA PRO A 56 6.01 9.25 4.06
C PRO A 56 7.22 9.12 4.99
N SER A 57 8.17 10.05 4.83
CA SER A 57 9.30 10.14 5.74
C SER A 57 8.82 10.49 7.17
N PRO A 58 9.58 10.12 8.22
CA PRO A 58 9.13 10.27 9.62
C PRO A 58 8.81 11.70 10.06
N ASP A 59 9.33 12.71 9.37
CA ASP A 59 9.03 14.14 9.60
C ASP A 59 7.61 14.53 9.17
N ARG A 60 6.87 13.61 8.55
CA ARG A 60 5.53 13.86 8.02
C ARG A 60 4.50 13.05 8.78
N ILE A 61 3.42 13.72 9.12
CA ILE A 61 2.32 13.13 9.89
C ILE A 61 1.31 12.51 8.93
N VAL A 62 1.06 11.21 9.11
CA VAL A 62 -0.15 10.55 8.59
C VAL A 62 -1.25 10.77 9.61
N THR A 63 -2.43 11.20 9.17
CA THR A 63 -3.55 11.49 10.09
C THR A 63 -4.08 10.21 10.74
N GLU A 64 -4.61 10.31 11.96
CA GLU A 64 -5.19 9.17 12.65
C GLU A 64 -6.35 8.53 11.87
N ASP A 65 -7.15 9.31 11.15
CA ASP A 65 -8.23 8.77 10.31
C ASP A 65 -7.68 7.87 9.18
N MET A 66 -6.57 8.27 8.55
CA MET A 66 -5.90 7.44 7.54
C MET A 66 -5.33 6.17 8.17
N LEU A 67 -4.69 6.29 9.34
CA LEU A 67 -4.15 5.14 10.07
C LEU A 67 -5.25 4.17 10.48
N PHE A 68 -6.38 4.68 10.97
CA PHE A 68 -7.55 3.90 11.32
C PHE A 68 -8.06 3.10 10.12
N GLU A 69 -8.22 3.74 8.95
CA GLU A 69 -8.67 3.03 7.75
C GLU A 69 -7.63 2.04 7.24
N PHE A 70 -6.33 2.32 7.33
CA PHE A 70 -5.29 1.34 7.02
C PHE A 70 -5.35 0.10 7.91
N ARG A 71 -5.60 0.25 9.22
CA ARG A 71 -5.75 -0.88 10.15
C ARG A 71 -6.93 -1.78 9.82
N ARG A 72 -7.96 -1.24 9.14
CA ARG A 72 -9.13 -2.01 8.69
C ARG A 72 -8.89 -2.82 7.42
N GLN A 73 -7.87 -2.48 6.63
CA GLN A 73 -7.59 -3.15 5.38
C GLN A 73 -7.03 -4.56 5.63
N GLN A 74 -7.74 -5.58 5.17
CA GLN A 74 -7.29 -6.99 5.28
C GLN A 74 -6.09 -7.28 4.38
N SER A 75 -6.01 -6.57 3.25
CA SER A 75 -4.99 -6.73 2.22
C SER A 75 -4.22 -5.42 2.07
N LEU A 76 -3.29 -5.16 2.99
CA LEU A 76 -2.45 -3.96 2.99
C LEU A 76 -0.99 -4.32 2.73
N VAL A 77 -0.41 -3.77 1.66
CA VAL A 77 1.02 -3.82 1.38
C VAL A 77 1.64 -2.45 1.61
N ILE A 78 2.64 -2.40 2.47
CA ILE A 78 3.32 -1.17 2.85
C ILE A 78 4.72 -1.13 2.25
N THR A 79 5.14 0.06 1.80
CA THR A 79 6.53 0.35 1.48
C THR A 79 7.03 1.56 2.25
N ALA A 80 8.30 1.56 2.66
CA ALA A 80 8.93 2.74 3.23
C ALA A 80 10.44 2.71 3.04
N SER A 81 11.05 3.90 2.95
CA SER A 81 12.52 4.03 2.90
C SER A 81 13.16 3.89 4.30
N TYR A 82 12.40 4.15 5.38
CA TYR A 82 12.87 4.15 6.77
C TYR A 82 11.93 3.34 7.70
N PRO A 83 11.79 2.01 7.51
CA PRO A 83 10.86 1.16 8.27
C PRO A 83 10.97 1.28 9.78
N GLU A 84 12.20 1.33 10.27
CA GLU A 84 12.55 1.33 11.69
C GLU A 84 11.82 2.40 12.52
N TYR A 85 11.45 3.53 11.92
CA TYR A 85 10.73 4.62 12.60
C TYR A 85 9.21 4.56 12.44
N VAL A 86 8.73 3.80 11.45
CA VAL A 86 7.33 3.81 11.04
C VAL A 86 6.53 2.69 11.75
N PHE A 87 7.21 1.60 12.10
CA PHE A 87 6.58 0.46 12.76
C PHE A 87 6.16 0.71 14.22
N THR A 88 6.88 1.55 14.95
CA THR A 88 6.58 1.80 16.37
C THR A 88 5.49 2.85 16.60
N GLY A 89 5.19 3.69 15.60
CA GLY A 89 4.25 4.82 15.76
C GLY A 89 2.83 4.56 15.26
N TYR A 90 2.64 3.68 14.27
CA TYR A 90 1.36 3.60 13.53
C TYR A 90 0.51 2.37 13.80
N ASP A 91 1.04 1.34 14.47
CA ASP A 91 0.29 0.10 14.80
C ASP A 91 -0.44 -0.47 13.57
N LEU A 92 0.29 -0.65 12.46
CA LEU A 92 -0.23 -1.20 11.21
C LEU A 92 0.16 -2.68 11.11
N ASN A 93 -0.75 -3.51 10.61
CA ASN A 93 -0.52 -4.94 10.41
C ASN A 93 -0.60 -5.33 8.91
N PRO A 94 0.34 -4.85 8.07
CA PRO A 94 0.31 -5.16 6.65
C PRO A 94 0.61 -6.64 6.40
N ILE A 95 0.01 -7.20 5.34
CA ILE A 95 0.32 -8.57 4.87
C ILE A 95 1.76 -8.67 4.35
N CYS A 96 2.32 -7.55 3.91
CA CYS A 96 3.72 -7.44 3.53
C CYS A 96 4.24 -6.02 3.71
N PHE A 97 5.47 -5.93 4.20
CA PHE A 97 6.23 -4.69 4.26
C PHE A 97 7.46 -4.79 3.37
N LEU A 98 7.67 -3.81 2.50
CA LEU A 98 8.80 -3.73 1.57
C LEU A 98 9.67 -2.50 1.89
N LYS A 99 10.92 -2.75 2.33
CA LYS A 99 11.91 -1.67 2.54
C LYS A 99 12.41 -1.17 1.18
N GLU A 100 12.27 0.12 0.93
CA GLU A 100 12.77 0.75 -0.31
C GLU A 100 14.28 1.01 -0.24
N PRO A 101 15.00 0.91 -1.39
CA PRO A 101 14.54 0.33 -2.65
C PRO A 101 14.43 -1.20 -2.57
N PHE A 102 13.49 -1.80 -3.30
CA PHE A 102 13.31 -3.25 -3.37
C PHE A 102 13.22 -3.77 -4.81
N PRO A 103 13.71 -5.00 -5.09
CA PRO A 103 13.61 -5.60 -6.41
C PRO A 103 12.20 -6.11 -6.71
N MET A 104 11.89 -6.30 -7.99
CA MET A 104 10.61 -6.87 -8.45
C MET A 104 10.27 -8.22 -7.79
N ALA A 105 11.26 -9.07 -7.50
CA ALA A 105 11.04 -10.36 -6.84
C ALA A 105 10.39 -10.23 -5.44
N ASN A 106 10.75 -9.19 -4.68
CA ASN A 106 10.14 -8.94 -3.37
C ASN A 106 8.68 -8.49 -3.54
N PHE A 107 8.40 -7.65 -4.53
CA PHE A 107 7.04 -7.26 -4.88
C PHE A 107 6.19 -8.47 -5.29
N GLN A 108 6.70 -9.33 -6.18
CA GLN A 108 6.01 -10.56 -6.58
C GLN A 108 5.74 -11.50 -5.39
N SER A 109 6.68 -11.58 -4.44
CA SER A 109 6.47 -12.34 -3.20
C SER A 109 5.32 -11.75 -2.36
N ALA A 110 5.18 -10.43 -2.31
CA ALA A 110 4.06 -9.77 -1.65
C ALA A 110 2.72 -10.09 -2.34
N ILE A 111 2.69 -10.09 -3.67
CA ILE A 111 1.50 -10.48 -4.45
C ILE A 111 1.15 -11.96 -4.22
N GLY A 112 2.14 -12.85 -4.15
CA GLY A 112 1.90 -14.26 -3.82
C GLY A 112 1.29 -14.45 -2.42
N LYS A 113 1.74 -13.68 -1.42
CA LYS A 113 1.12 -13.68 -0.08
C LYS A 113 -0.34 -13.23 -0.12
N PHE A 114 -0.62 -12.16 -0.85
CA PHE A 114 -1.99 -11.69 -1.06
C PHE A 114 -2.87 -12.76 -1.72
N GLN A 115 -2.40 -13.38 -2.81
CA GLN A 115 -3.11 -14.44 -3.51
C GLN A 115 -3.43 -15.63 -2.60
N ASN A 116 -2.50 -16.04 -1.75
CA ASN A 116 -2.72 -17.11 -0.77
C ASN A 116 -3.77 -16.72 0.28
N LEU A 117 -3.79 -15.46 0.72
CA LEU A 117 -4.77 -14.95 1.69
C LEU A 117 -6.19 -15.02 1.10
N VAL A 118 -6.38 -14.52 -0.11
CA VAL A 118 -7.71 -14.53 -0.76
C VAL A 118 -8.15 -15.90 -1.25
N SER A 119 -7.22 -16.82 -1.53
CA SER A 119 -7.56 -18.20 -1.95
C SER A 119 -8.00 -19.08 -0.77
N CYS A 120 -7.64 -18.70 0.46
CA CYS A 120 -8.02 -19.40 1.69
C CYS A 120 -9.26 -18.79 2.38
N SER A 121 -9.83 -17.73 1.82
CA SER A 121 -10.97 -16.97 2.37
C SER A 121 -12.30 -17.43 1.79
#